data_AF-A0ABD2X4Y8-F1
#
_entry.id   AF-A0ABD2X4Y8-F1
#
_cell.length_a   1.000
_cell.length_b   1.000
_cell.length_c   1.000
_cell.angle_alpha   90.00
_cell.angle_beta   90.00
_cell.angle_gamma   90.00
#
_symmetry.space_group_name_H-M   'P 1'
#
loop_
_entity.id
_entity.type
_entity.pdbx_description
1 polymer ?
#
loop_
_entity_poly.entity_id
_entity_poly.type
_entity_poly.pdbx_seq_one_letter_code
_entity_poly.pdbx_strand_id
1 'polypeptide(L)'
;MVESYRSRIWHFPKGKINEGEKPHECAIREVLEEIGIDIKVYLKRSVFIDSFKDKKYTRLYIIEGVNESNLEIEIKTCEEIRTVQWVPVDRINWNNKVIAHLKR
;
A
#
# COMPACT_ATOMS: atom_id res chain seq x y z
N MET A 1 -6.86 2.46 -0.29
CA MET A 1 -6.54 1.61 0.89
C MET A 1 -7.12 0.23 0.66
N VAL A 2 -6.56 -0.78 1.32
CA VAL A 2 -7.02 -2.18 1.23
C VAL A 2 -7.50 -2.65 2.59
N GLU A 3 -8.55 -3.47 2.62
CA GLU A 3 -9.06 -4.13 3.84
C GLU A 3 -8.57 -5.58 3.86
N SER A 4 -7.92 -5.97 4.96
CA SER A 4 -7.50 -7.36 5.15
C SER A 4 -8.70 -8.30 5.33
N TYR A 5 -8.72 -9.43 4.60
CA TYR A 5 -9.79 -10.42 4.66
C TYR A 5 -10.00 -11.03 6.05
N ARG A 6 -8.89 -11.37 6.73
CA ARG A 6 -8.91 -12.02 8.05
C ARG A 6 -9.15 -11.04 9.20
N SER A 7 -8.43 -9.91 9.20
CA SER A 7 -8.42 -9.01 10.36
C SER A 7 -9.48 -7.90 10.28
N ARG A 8 -10.04 -7.64 9.09
CA ARG A 8 -10.94 -6.48 8.82
C ARG A 8 -10.31 -5.13 9.18
N ILE A 9 -8.98 -5.08 9.16
CA ILE A 9 -8.20 -3.88 9.37
C ILE A 9 -7.86 -3.30 8.01
N TRP A 10 -8.10 -2.00 7.87
CA TRP A 10 -7.65 -1.22 6.72
C TRP A 10 -6.15 -0.92 6.81
N HIS A 11 -5.45 -1.00 5.69
CA HIS A 11 -4.05 -0.60 5.59
C HIS A 11 -3.69 -0.14 4.17
N PHE A 12 -2.44 0.30 4.00
CA PHE A 12 -1.86 0.54 2.68
C PHE A 12 -1.42 -0.79 2.05
N PRO A 13 -1.50 -0.93 0.71
CA PRO A 13 -0.88 -2.04 0.01
C PRO A 13 0.60 -2.12 0.35
N LYS A 14 1.04 -3.26 0.88
CA LYS A 14 2.45 -3.49 1.27
C LYS A 14 2.67 -4.96 1.62
N GLY A 15 3.88 -5.42 1.41
CA GLY A 15 4.33 -6.70 1.95
C GLY A 15 5.81 -6.73 2.28
N LYS A 16 6.37 -7.93 2.26
CA LYS A 16 7.76 -8.16 2.66
C LYS A 16 8.64 -8.10 1.43
N ILE A 17 9.81 -7.49 1.60
CA ILE A 17 10.84 -7.48 0.58
C ILE A 17 11.43 -8.89 0.43
N ASN A 18 11.58 -9.35 -0.80
CA ASN A 18 12.23 -10.61 -1.12
C ASN A 18 13.77 -10.47 -1.11
N GLU A 19 14.49 -11.58 -1.06
CA GLU A 19 15.95 -11.58 -1.13
C GLU A 19 16.44 -10.97 -2.45
N GLY A 20 17.33 -9.97 -2.37
CA GLY A 20 17.85 -9.25 -3.53
C GLY A 20 16.88 -8.25 -4.18
N GLU A 21 15.64 -8.17 -3.72
CA GLU A 21 14.63 -7.23 -4.25
C GLU A 21 14.88 -5.81 -3.74
N LYS A 22 14.73 -4.80 -4.60
CA LYS A 22 14.82 -3.40 -4.17
C LYS A 22 13.47 -2.95 -3.59
N PRO A 23 13.46 -1.99 -2.64
CA PRO A 23 12.20 -1.57 -2.00
C PRO A 23 11.12 -1.05 -2.96
N HIS A 24 11.50 -0.42 -4.08
CA HIS A 24 10.54 0.04 -5.08
C HIS A 24 10.02 -1.08 -5.98
N GLU A 25 10.83 -2.11 -6.24
CA GLU A 25 10.41 -3.31 -6.98
C GLU A 25 9.39 -4.09 -6.13
N CYS A 26 9.65 -4.23 -4.83
CA CYS A 26 8.70 -4.76 -3.86
C CYS A 26 7.37 -3.99 -3.89
N ALA A 27 7.40 -2.66 -3.81
CA ALA A 27 6.17 -1.86 -3.84
C ALA A 27 5.35 -2.06 -5.13
N ILE A 28 6.00 -2.15 -6.30
CA ILE A 28 5.32 -2.42 -7.57
C ILE A 28 4.69 -3.81 -7.56
N ARG A 29 5.46 -4.83 -7.15
CA ARG A 29 4.99 -6.22 -7.09
C ARG A 29 3.79 -6.36 -6.16
N GLU A 30 3.88 -5.86 -4.94
CA GLU A 30 2.82 -5.99 -3.93
C GLU A 30 1.52 -5.32 -4.38
N VAL A 31 1.58 -4.13 -4.99
CA VAL A 31 0.38 -3.46 -5.53
C VAL A 31 -0.22 -4.26 -6.69
N LEU A 32 0.61 -4.82 -7.56
CA LEU A 32 0.15 -5.66 -8.66
C LEU A 32 -0.47 -6.98 -8.16
N GLU A 33 0.11 -7.59 -7.12
CA GLU A 33 -0.35 -8.83 -6.49
C GLU A 33 -1.63 -8.64 -5.67
N GLU A 34 -1.79 -7.54 -4.95
CA GLU A 34 -2.96 -7.31 -4.11
C GLU A 34 -4.16 -6.78 -4.89
N ILE A 35 -3.94 -5.82 -5.80
CA ILE A 35 -5.02 -5.03 -6.41
C ILE A 35 -4.96 -4.94 -7.94
N GLY A 36 -4.03 -5.67 -8.57
CA GLY A 36 -3.98 -5.82 -10.02
C GLY A 36 -3.45 -4.62 -10.79
N ILE A 37 -2.94 -3.59 -10.10
CA ILE A 37 -2.50 -2.33 -10.72
C ILE A 37 -0.98 -2.30 -10.88
N ASP A 38 -0.50 -2.05 -12.10
CA ASP A 38 0.91 -1.73 -12.34
C ASP A 38 1.18 -0.23 -12.14
N ILE A 39 1.88 0.11 -11.05
CA ILE A 39 2.25 1.49 -10.71
C ILE A 39 3.63 1.90 -11.24
N LYS A 40 4.34 1.04 -11.99
CA LYS A 40 5.73 1.24 -12.40
C LYS A 40 5.97 2.56 -13.12
N VAL A 41 5.03 2.98 -13.97
CA VAL A 41 5.14 4.22 -14.76
C VAL A 41 4.94 5.49 -13.92
N TYR A 42 4.25 5.37 -12.79
CA TYR A 42 3.96 6.48 -11.88
C TYR A 42 4.97 6.60 -10.74
N LEU A 43 5.77 5.56 -10.49
CA LEU A 43 6.66 5.49 -9.34
C LEU A 43 7.87 6.41 -9.51
N LYS A 44 7.98 7.39 -8.62
CA LYS A 44 9.18 8.21 -8.42
C LYS A 44 9.98 7.66 -7.24
N ARG A 45 11.18 7.12 -7.50
CA ARG A 45 12.03 6.48 -6.46
C ARG A 45 12.43 7.41 -5.31
N SER A 46 12.41 8.73 -5.53
CA SER A 46 12.77 9.76 -4.55
C SER A 46 11.59 10.21 -3.68
N VAL A 47 10.35 9.82 -4.01
CA VAL A 47 9.15 10.28 -3.30
C VAL A 47 8.56 9.13 -2.49
N PHE A 48 8.96 9.09 -1.22
CA PHE A 48 8.54 8.06 -0.28
C PHE A 48 8.47 8.57 1.15
N ILE A 49 7.81 7.80 2.00
CA ILE A 49 7.75 7.97 3.45
C ILE A 49 8.38 6.73 4.08
N ASP A 50 9.36 6.93 4.93
CA ASP A 50 9.92 5.88 5.79
C ASP A 50 9.31 5.95 7.18
N SER A 51 9.04 4.78 7.74
CA SER A 51 8.65 4.60 9.14
C SER A 51 9.45 3.46 9.76
N PHE A 52 9.88 3.67 11.00
CA PHE A 52 10.49 2.64 11.82
C PHE A 52 9.68 2.49 13.11
N LYS A 53 8.97 1.37 13.25
CA LYS A 53 8.13 1.11 14.42
C LYS A 53 8.15 -0.37 14.77
N ASP A 54 8.14 -0.70 16.06
CA ASP A 54 8.08 -2.08 16.56
C ASP A 54 9.19 -2.96 15.96
N LYS A 55 10.39 -2.37 15.78
CA LYS A 55 11.57 -2.97 15.11
C LYS A 55 11.32 -3.37 13.65
N LYS A 56 10.29 -2.82 13.02
CA LYS A 56 9.97 -3.01 11.59
C LYS A 56 10.22 -1.71 10.85
N TYR A 57 11.04 -1.81 9.81
CA TYR A 57 11.22 -0.74 8.83
C TYR A 57 10.15 -0.89 7.74
N THR A 58 9.49 0.21 7.38
CA THR A 58 8.50 0.24 6.30
C THR A 58 8.72 1.47 5.45
N ARG A 59 8.81 1.29 4.13
CA ARG A 59 8.83 2.35 3.13
C ARG A 59 7.54 2.33 2.33
N LEU A 60 6.87 3.47 2.23
CA LEU A 60 5.70 3.66 1.37
C LEU A 60 6.02 4.68 0.30
N TYR A 61 5.74 4.37 -0.96
CA TYR A 61 5.91 5.30 -2.07
C TYR A 61 4.64 6.11 -2.28
N ILE A 62 4.79 7.41 -2.55
CA ILE A 62 3.66 8.27 -2.91
C ILE A 62 3.54 8.26 -4.42
N ILE A 63 2.37 7.84 -4.90
CA ILE A 63 2.06 7.74 -6.32
C ILE A 63 1.02 8.80 -6.67
N GLU A 64 1.35 9.64 -7.65
CA GLU A 64 0.52 10.74 -8.14
C GLU A 64 0.07 10.46 -9.58
N GLY A 65 -1.01 11.13 -10.03
CA GLY A 65 -1.49 11.02 -11.42
C GLY A 65 -2.31 9.76 -11.71
N VAL A 66 -2.68 9.02 -10.67
CA VAL A 66 -3.51 7.82 -10.73
C VAL A 66 -4.97 8.26 -10.61
N ASN A 67 -5.75 8.14 -11.69
CA ASN A 67 -7.15 8.55 -11.73
C ASN A 67 -8.07 7.38 -11.37
N GLU A 68 -8.93 7.55 -10.36
CA GLU A 68 -9.88 6.54 -9.88
C GLU A 68 -10.75 5.93 -11.00
N SER A 69 -11.13 6.72 -12.00
CA SER A 69 -12.01 6.27 -13.10
C SER A 69 -11.31 5.42 -14.16
N ASN A 70 -9.98 5.42 -14.20
CA ASN A 70 -9.21 4.75 -15.26
C ASN A 70 -8.53 3.46 -14.78
N LEU A 71 -8.74 3.05 -13.52
CA LEU A 71 -8.10 1.86 -12.97
C LEU A 71 -9.12 0.75 -12.78
N GLU A 72 -8.94 -0.31 -13.54
CA GLU A 72 -9.58 -1.57 -13.27
C GLU A 72 -8.87 -2.23 -12.10
N ILE A 73 -9.44 -2.09 -10.90
CA ILE A 73 -8.97 -2.78 -9.70
C ILE A 73 -9.41 -4.24 -9.79
N GLU A 74 -8.44 -5.15 -9.74
CA GLU A 74 -8.69 -6.58 -9.67
C GLU A 74 -8.05 -7.13 -8.39
N ILE A 75 -8.86 -7.56 -7.44
CA ILE A 75 -8.35 -8.19 -6.22
C ILE A 75 -7.83 -9.57 -6.59
N LYS A 76 -6.51 -9.74 -6.63
CA LYS A 76 -5.87 -11.00 -7.04
C LYS A 76 -5.61 -11.94 -5.85
N THR A 77 -5.35 -11.41 -4.67
CA THR A 77 -5.15 -12.20 -3.43
C THR A 77 -6.41 -12.23 -2.55
N CYS A 78 -7.44 -12.98 -2.97
CA CYS A 78 -8.72 -13.08 -2.27
C CYS A 78 -8.64 -13.57 -0.81
N GLU A 79 -7.54 -14.25 -0.44
CA GLU A 79 -7.33 -14.72 0.94
C GLU A 79 -6.68 -13.67 1.85
N GLU A 80 -6.11 -12.62 1.27
CA GLU A 80 -5.41 -11.55 1.99
C GLU A 80 -6.20 -10.25 1.97
N ILE A 81 -6.74 -9.88 0.81
CA ILE A 81 -7.48 -8.63 0.59
C ILE A 81 -8.95 -8.92 0.35
N ARG A 82 -9.81 -8.25 1.11
CA ARG A 82 -11.26 -8.33 0.98
C ARG A 82 -11.82 -7.29 0.03
N THR A 83 -11.36 -6.06 0.15
CA THR A 83 -11.86 -4.94 -0.63
C THR A 83 -10.83 -3.83 -0.72
N VAL A 84 -10.99 -2.96 -1.70
CA VAL A 84 -10.14 -1.81 -1.99
C VAL A 84 -11.05 -0.60 -2.13
N GLN A 85 -10.69 0.49 -1.46
CA GLN A 85 -11.46 1.74 -1.54
C GLN A 85 -10.53 2.95 -1.54
N TRP A 86 -10.89 3.94 -2.35
CA TRP A 86 -10.33 5.28 -2.24
C TRP A 86 -10.87 5.95 -0.97
N VAL A 87 -9.95 6.52 -0.19
CA VAL A 87 -10.28 7.18 1.08
C VAL A 87 -9.71 8.59 1.01
N PRO A 88 -10.54 9.64 1.21
CA PRO A 88 -10.04 11.01 1.31
C PRO A 88 -8.98 11.12 2.41
N VAL A 89 -7.86 11.78 2.10
CA VAL A 89 -6.69 11.84 3.00
C VAL A 89 -7.03 12.50 4.34
N ASP A 90 -7.93 13.46 4.35
CA ASP A 90 -8.45 14.16 5.54
C ASP A 90 -9.34 13.27 6.42
N ARG A 91 -9.97 12.23 5.85
CA ARG A 91 -10.79 11.25 6.59
C ARG A 91 -9.97 10.12 7.21
N ILE A 92 -8.68 10.06 6.89
CA ILE A 92 -7.79 9.09 7.47
C ILE A 92 -7.53 9.45 8.94
N ASN A 93 -8.05 8.63 9.87
CA ASN A 93 -7.69 8.77 11.27
C ASN A 93 -6.29 8.21 11.53
N TRP A 94 -5.30 9.10 11.47
CA TRP A 94 -3.90 8.79 11.72
C TRP A 94 -3.63 8.22 13.13
N ASN A 95 -4.50 8.44 14.12
CA ASN A 95 -4.39 7.88 15.48
C ASN A 95 -4.91 6.44 15.61
N ASN A 96 -5.71 5.95 14.67
CA ASN A 96 -6.25 4.60 14.74
C ASN A 96 -5.21 3.54 14.38
N LYS A 97 -5.40 2.31 14.90
CA LYS A 97 -4.57 1.12 14.60
C LYS A 97 -4.33 0.87 13.10
N VAL A 98 -5.19 1.44 12.25
CA VAL A 98 -5.16 1.48 10.77
C VAL A 98 -3.87 2.10 10.21
N ILE A 99 -3.33 3.16 10.83
CA ILE A 99 -2.08 3.84 10.41
C ILE A 99 -1.12 4.10 11.58
N ALA A 100 -1.41 3.56 12.76
CA ALA A 100 -0.53 3.69 13.92
C ALA A 100 0.93 3.29 13.65
N HIS A 101 1.21 2.51 12.59
CA HIS A 101 2.55 2.11 12.15
C HIS A 101 3.36 3.19 11.41
N LEU A 102 2.76 4.33 11.04
CA LEU A 102 3.43 5.41 10.29
C LEU A 102 3.63 6.71 11.09
N LYS A 103 3.25 6.72 12.37
CA LYS A 103 3.48 7.89 13.22
C LYS A 103 4.93 7.89 13.72
N ARG A 104 5.62 9.01 13.47
CA ARG A 104 6.92 9.39 14.06
C ARG A 104 6.90 9.28 15.58
#